data_AF-A0A8X6PM05-F1
#
_entry.id   AF-A0A8X6PM05-F1
#
_cell.length_a   1.000
_cell.length_b   1.000
_cell.length_c   1.000
_cell.angle_alpha   90.00
_cell.angle_beta   90.00
_cell.angle_gamma   90.00
#
_symmetry.space_group_name_H-M   'P 1'
#
loop_
_entity.id
_entity.type
_entity.pdbx_description
1 polymer ?
#
loop_
_entity_poly.entity_id
_entity_poly.type
_entity_poly.pdbx_seq_one_letter_code
_entity_poly.pdbx_strand_id
1 'polypeptide(L)'
;MPSSNVLDRWKTIKKAMATATATVVTDGAKQVVDDFFAADPTRSVRRAAEMLGIKRTSLQRIMKELELSPYKIQVTQPLNEDHTQRRSEFAQLMLEKLQTGEIDVKKIWFSDEAYFTLDGHLNK
;
A
#
# COMPACT_ATOMS: atom_id res chain seq x y z
N MET A 1 11.60 -21.73 0.22
CA MET A 1 11.10 -20.40 0.62
C MET A 1 10.88 -20.44 2.12
N PRO A 2 11.66 -19.75 2.96
CA PRO A 2 11.54 -19.93 4.39
C PRO A 2 10.23 -19.29 4.86
N SER A 3 9.26 -20.13 5.17
CA SER A 3 8.05 -19.81 5.91
C SER A 3 8.43 -19.47 7.35
N SER A 4 9.03 -18.28 7.55
CA SER A 4 9.21 -17.73 8.89
C SER A 4 7.82 -17.54 9.48
N ASN A 5 7.51 -18.38 10.47
CA ASN A 5 6.20 -18.43 11.11
C ASN A 5 5.85 -17.01 11.59
N VAL A 6 4.73 -16.47 11.11
CA VAL A 6 4.25 -15.11 11.44
C VAL A 6 4.31 -14.85 12.95
N LEU A 7 4.02 -15.89 13.74
CA LEU A 7 4.10 -15.91 15.20
C LEU A 7 5.49 -15.62 15.78
N ASP A 8 6.57 -16.03 15.12
CA ASP A 8 7.94 -15.80 15.61
C ASP A 8 8.41 -14.36 15.36
N ARG A 9 8.02 -13.75 14.24
CA ARG A 9 8.24 -12.30 14.00
C ARG A 9 7.58 -11.47 15.11
N TRP A 10 6.37 -11.85 15.54
CA TRP A 10 5.65 -11.15 16.61
C TRP A 10 6.28 -11.28 17.99
N LYS A 11 6.96 -12.40 18.28
CA LYS A 11 7.71 -12.56 19.54
C LYS A 11 8.92 -11.64 19.57
N THR A 12 9.64 -11.51 18.46
CA THR A 12 10.81 -10.62 18.35
C THR A 12 10.42 -9.16 18.53
N ILE A 13 9.34 -8.72 17.88
CA ILE A 13 8.80 -7.35 18.01
C ILE A 13 8.37 -7.07 19.46
N LYS A 14 7.65 -8.01 20.10
CA LYS A 14 7.26 -7.87 21.52
C LYS A 14 8.47 -7.79 22.47
N LYS A 15 9.53 -8.56 22.20
CA LYS A 15 10.77 -8.54 23.01
C LYS A 15 11.51 -7.20 22.89
N ALA A 16 11.58 -6.63 21.69
CA ALA A 16 12.17 -5.31 21.46
C ALA A 16 11.37 -4.18 22.14
N MET A 17 10.03 -4.31 22.20
CA MET A 17 9.18 -3.30 22.85
C MET A 17 9.15 -3.43 24.38
N ALA A 18 9.29 -4.64 24.95
CA ALA A 18 9.31 -4.86 26.39
C ALA A 18 10.51 -4.20 27.11
N THR A 19 11.60 -3.97 26.38
CA THR A 19 12.79 -3.25 26.88
C THR A 19 12.62 -1.72 26.82
N ALA A 20 11.63 -1.21 26.08
CA ALA A 20 11.35 0.22 25.93
C ALA A 20 10.22 0.66 26.88
N THR A 21 10.40 0.51 28.19
CA THR A 21 9.50 1.11 29.17
C THR A 21 10.01 2.49 29.60
N ALA A 22 9.63 3.52 28.85
CA ALA A 22 9.22 4.84 29.36
C ALA A 22 9.19 5.89 28.22
N THR A 23 8.05 6.58 28.14
CA THR A 23 7.90 7.95 27.61
C THR A 23 8.05 8.19 26.10
N VAL A 24 6.89 8.41 25.48
CA VAL A 24 6.58 9.40 24.41
C VAL A 24 7.65 9.58 23.33
N VAL A 25 7.42 8.94 22.17
CA VAL A 25 7.99 9.31 20.86
C VAL A 25 9.54 9.33 20.85
N THR A 26 10.14 8.21 21.24
CA THR A 26 11.57 7.97 20.98
C THR A 26 11.77 7.56 19.52
N ASP A 27 12.93 7.86 18.94
CA ASP A 27 13.24 7.49 17.55
C ASP A 27 13.18 5.98 17.32
N GLY A 28 13.49 5.17 18.34
CA GLY A 28 13.31 3.72 18.31
C GLY A 28 11.84 3.29 18.21
N ALA A 29 10.91 4.01 18.86
CA ALA A 29 9.49 3.74 18.72
C ALA A 29 8.96 4.12 17.33
N LYS A 30 9.53 5.17 16.70
CA LYS A 30 9.19 5.56 15.32
C LYS A 30 9.58 4.48 14.32
N GLN A 31 10.81 3.96 14.42
CA GLN A 31 11.29 2.88 13.54
C GLN A 31 10.42 1.64 13.65
N VAL A 32 10.05 1.22 14.88
CA VAL A 32 9.17 0.05 15.05
C VAL A 32 7.79 0.27 14.44
N VAL A 33 7.23 1.48 14.52
CA VAL A 33 5.94 1.80 13.91
C VAL A 33 6.04 1.85 12.38
N ASP A 34 7.13 2.38 11.85
CA ASP A 34 7.39 2.45 10.41
C ASP A 34 7.56 1.05 9.80
N ASP A 35 8.43 0.22 10.39
CA ASP A 35 8.61 -1.18 10.00
C ASP A 35 7.31 -1.98 10.07
N PHE A 36 6.46 -1.70 11.06
CA PHE A 36 5.17 -2.35 11.22
C PHE A 36 4.22 -2.01 10.07
N PHE A 37 4.07 -0.72 9.74
CA PHE A 37 3.15 -0.30 8.66
C PHE A 37 3.74 -0.56 7.26
N ALA A 38 5.06 -0.64 7.11
CA ALA A 38 5.69 -1.15 5.89
C ALA A 38 5.35 -2.63 5.65
N ALA A 39 5.23 -3.43 6.72
CA ALA A 39 4.88 -4.84 6.62
C ALA A 39 3.36 -5.12 6.48
N ASP A 40 2.51 -4.35 7.16
CA ASP A 40 1.04 -4.48 7.09
C ASP A 40 0.37 -3.09 6.98
N PRO A 41 0.33 -2.48 5.78
CA PRO A 41 -0.16 -1.11 5.58
C PRO A 41 -1.68 -0.98 5.76
N THR A 42 -2.41 -2.09 5.75
CA THR A 42 -3.88 -2.10 5.83
C THR A 42 -4.40 -2.16 7.27
N ARG A 43 -3.50 -2.29 8.25
CA ARG A 43 -3.90 -2.54 9.64
C ARG A 43 -4.52 -1.31 10.29
N SER A 44 -5.65 -1.51 10.95
CA SER A 44 -6.29 -0.42 11.71
C SER A 44 -5.39 0.06 12.86
N VAL A 45 -5.38 1.37 13.12
CA VAL A 45 -4.64 1.99 14.24
C VAL A 45 -4.96 1.34 15.59
N ARG A 46 -6.21 0.91 15.82
CA ARG A 46 -6.60 0.22 17.06
C ARG A 46 -5.87 -1.12 17.22
N ARG A 47 -5.92 -1.97 16.20
CA ARG A 47 -5.20 -3.26 16.21
C ARG A 47 -3.69 -3.07 16.28
N ALA A 48 -3.15 -2.09 15.57
CA ALA A 48 -1.73 -1.76 15.64
C ALA A 48 -1.31 -1.37 17.06
N ALA A 49 -2.11 -0.54 17.75
CA ALA A 49 -1.89 -0.16 19.15
C ALA A 49 -1.91 -1.37 20.11
N GLU A 50 -2.88 -2.27 19.95
CA GLU A 50 -2.96 -3.51 20.74
C GLU A 50 -1.77 -4.45 20.49
N MET A 51 -1.34 -4.57 19.23
CA MET A 51 -0.24 -5.46 18.83
C MET A 51 1.13 -4.94 19.27
N LEU A 52 1.34 -3.62 19.17
CA LEU A 52 2.58 -2.96 19.59
C LEU A 52 2.61 -2.66 21.10
N GLY A 53 1.48 -2.79 21.81
CA GLY A 53 1.37 -2.43 23.23
C GLY A 53 1.48 -0.92 23.49
N ILE A 54 1.28 -0.10 22.45
CA ILE A 54 1.37 1.37 22.52
C ILE A 54 -0.03 1.94 22.73
N LYS A 55 -0.17 2.97 23.57
CA LYS A 55 -1.44 3.70 23.68
C LYS A 55 -1.82 4.30 22.32
N ARG A 56 -3.10 4.15 21.93
CA ARG A 56 -3.62 4.64 20.63
C ARG A 56 -3.28 6.12 20.37
N THR A 57 -3.35 6.98 21.38
CA THR A 57 -3.03 8.40 21.27
C THR A 57 -1.56 8.65 20.95
N SER A 58 -0.64 7.89 21.55
CA SER A 58 0.80 7.95 21.25
C SER A 58 1.09 7.44 19.84
N LEU A 59 0.44 6.35 19.43
CA LEU A 59 0.59 5.82 18.07
C LEU A 59 0.14 6.83 17.02
N GLN A 60 -0.98 7.51 17.24
CA GLN A 60 -1.45 8.57 16.33
C GLN A 60 -0.49 9.76 16.23
N ARG A 61 0.19 10.13 17.32
CA ARG A 61 1.23 11.19 17.30
C ARG A 61 2.43 10.76 16.47
N ILE A 62 2.92 9.53 16.67
CA ILE A 62 4.01 8.95 15.88
C ILE A 62 3.65 8.89 14.39
N MET A 63 2.45 8.40 14.06
CA MET A 63 1.98 8.34 12.67
C MET A 63 1.94 9.72 12.00
N LYS A 64 1.57 10.77 12.75
CA LYS A 64 1.56 12.16 12.24
C LYS A 64 2.98 12.68 11.98
N GLU A 65 3.94 12.36 12.85
CA GLU A 65 5.35 12.74 12.65
C GLU A 65 6.02 11.97 11.51
N LEU A 66 5.58 10.75 11.24
CA LEU A 66 6.00 9.94 10.09
C LEU A 66 5.24 10.27 8.80
N GLU A 67 4.34 11.27 8.82
CA GLU A 67 3.52 11.69 7.68
C GLU A 67 2.70 10.53 7.04
N LEU A 68 2.32 9.54 7.84
CA LEU A 68 1.57 8.38 7.36
C LEU A 68 0.12 8.76 7.04
N SER A 69 -0.29 8.55 5.78
CA SER A 69 -1.66 8.73 5.33
C SER A 69 -2.51 7.47 5.51
N PRO A 70 -3.81 7.58 5.84
CA PRO A 70 -4.70 6.42 5.87
C PRO A 70 -4.74 5.68 4.53
N TYR A 71 -4.72 4.35 4.59
CA TYR A 71 -4.87 3.52 3.39
C TYR A 71 -6.25 3.71 2.76
N LYS A 72 -6.28 4.05 1.46
CA LYS A 72 -7.51 4.17 0.67
C LYS A 72 -7.76 2.85 -0.05
N ILE A 73 -8.84 2.16 0.29
CA ILE A 73 -9.27 0.95 -0.41
C ILE A 73 -9.66 1.33 -1.84
N GLN A 74 -8.97 0.75 -2.82
CA GLN A 74 -9.29 0.86 -4.24
C GLN A 74 -9.90 -0.46 -4.69
N VAL A 75 -11.08 -0.39 -5.31
CA VAL A 75 -11.68 -1.54 -5.98
C VAL A 75 -11.13 -1.52 -7.41
N THR A 76 -10.26 -2.46 -7.73
CA THR A 76 -9.68 -2.63 -9.05
C THR A 76 -10.13 -3.95 -9.65
N GLN A 77 -10.16 -4.05 -10.97
CA GLN A 77 -10.41 -5.33 -11.65
C GLN A 77 -9.37 -6.36 -11.23
N PRO A 78 -9.76 -7.63 -10.98
CA PRO A 78 -8.80 -8.67 -10.66
C PRO A 78 -7.90 -8.92 -11.87
N LEU A 79 -6.58 -8.80 -11.68
CA LEU A 79 -5.59 -9.12 -12.71
C LEU A 79 -5.07 -10.54 -12.50
N ASN A 80 -5.13 -11.33 -13.57
CA ASN A 80 -4.42 -12.60 -13.64
C ASN A 80 -2.96 -12.37 -14.05
N GLU A 81 -2.09 -13.35 -13.79
CA GLU A 81 -0.67 -13.29 -14.16
C GLU A 81 -0.48 -13.07 -15.67
N ASP A 82 -1.24 -13.81 -16.50
CA ASP A 82 -1.23 -13.64 -17.97
C ASP A 82 -1.66 -12.23 -18.40
N HIS A 83 -2.68 -11.63 -17.75
CA HIS A 83 -3.08 -10.25 -18.05
C HIS A 83 -1.98 -9.25 -17.68
N THR A 84 -1.25 -9.51 -16.59
CA THR A 84 -0.13 -8.65 -16.17
C THR A 84 1.00 -8.70 -17.20
N GLN A 85 1.34 -9.90 -17.67
CA GLN A 85 2.36 -10.10 -18.70
C GLN A 85 1.99 -9.37 -20.00
N ARG A 86 0.79 -9.62 -20.55
CA ARG A 86 0.34 -8.97 -21.79
C ARG A 86 0.31 -7.45 -21.70
N ARG A 87 -0.11 -6.91 -20.56
CA ARG A 87 -0.11 -5.45 -20.33
C ARG A 87 1.30 -4.88 -20.29
N SER A 88 2.26 -5.59 -19.70
CA SER A 88 3.66 -5.17 -19.65
C SER A 88 4.32 -5.19 -21.04
N GLU A 89 4.08 -6.25 -21.81
CA GLU A 89 4.58 -6.40 -23.18
C GLU A 89 4.02 -5.30 -24.08
N PHE A 90 2.71 -5.05 -24.01
CA PHE A 90 2.07 -3.96 -24.75
C PHE A 90 2.65 -2.59 -24.36
N ALA A 91 2.87 -2.33 -23.07
CA ALA A 91 3.45 -1.06 -22.61
C ALA A 91 4.89 -0.86 -23.11
N GLN A 92 5.71 -1.92 -23.09
CA GLN A 92 7.07 -1.88 -23.63
C GLN A 92 7.08 -1.64 -25.13
N LEU A 93 6.23 -2.35 -25.88
CA LEU A 93 6.08 -2.17 -27.33
C LEU A 93 5.65 -0.74 -27.67
N MET A 94 4.64 -0.20 -26.98
CA MET A 94 4.19 1.17 -27.22
C MET A 94 5.28 2.18 -26.88
N LEU A 95 6.03 1.98 -25.80
CA LEU A 95 7.13 2.85 -25.42
C LEU A 95 8.25 2.87 -26.48
N GLU A 96 8.62 1.70 -27.02
CA GLU A 96 9.58 1.61 -28.12
C GLU A 96 9.10 2.37 -29.35
N LYS A 97 7.84 2.16 -29.77
CA LYS A 97 7.24 2.85 -30.92
C LYS A 97 7.16 4.37 -30.77
N LEU A 98 6.98 4.84 -29.54
CA LEU A 98 7.03 6.27 -29.23
C LEU A 98 8.45 6.81 -29.33
N GLN A 99 9.46 6.05 -28.90
CA GLN A 99 10.87 6.46 -28.95
C GLN A 99 11.44 6.45 -30.37
N THR A 100 11.07 5.47 -31.18
CA THR A 100 11.48 5.38 -32.59
C THR A 100 10.75 6.41 -33.47
N GLY A 101 9.75 7.10 -32.94
CA GLY A 101 8.94 8.08 -33.66
C GLY A 101 7.95 7.45 -34.64
N GLU A 102 7.74 6.13 -34.55
CA GLU A 102 6.78 5.39 -35.37
C GLU A 102 5.33 5.76 -35.00
N ILE A 103 5.11 6.09 -33.72
CA ILE A 103 3.85 6.61 -33.21
C ILE A 103 4.08 8.02 -32.66
N ASP A 104 3.31 8.99 -33.16
CA ASP A 104 3.28 10.36 -32.64
C ASP A 104 2.10 10.51 -31.67
N VAL A 105 2.40 10.76 -30.39
CA VAL A 105 1.39 10.99 -29.34
C VAL A 105 0.37 12.05 -29.73
N LYS A 106 0.81 13.08 -30.49
CA LYS A 106 -0.07 14.19 -30.90
C LYS A 106 -1.10 13.80 -31.95
N LYS A 107 -0.95 12.61 -32.56
CA LYS A 107 -1.83 12.10 -33.61
C LYS A 107 -2.73 10.96 -33.15
N ILE A 108 -2.67 10.57 -31.88
CA ILE A 108 -3.51 9.49 -31.34
C ILE A 108 -4.84 10.05 -30.85
N TRP A 109 -5.94 9.49 -31.34
CA TRP A 109 -7.29 9.79 -30.89
C TRP A 109 -7.87 8.54 -30.24
N PHE A 110 -8.40 8.68 -29.03
CA PHE A 110 -9.03 7.59 -28.29
C PHE A 110 -10.55 7.81 -28.26
N SER A 111 -11.29 6.71 -28.41
CA SER A 111 -12.74 6.65 -28.23
C SER A 111 -13.08 5.54 -27.25
N ASP A 112 -14.06 5.75 -26.40
CA ASP A 112 -14.60 4.75 -25.48
C ASP A 112 -16.13 4.87 -25.42
N GLU A 113 -16.80 3.77 -25.09
CA GLU A 113 -18.25 3.71 -24.95
C GLU A 113 -18.63 3.62 -23.47
N ALA A 114 -19.55 4.49 -23.04
CA ALA A 114 -20.06 4.50 -21.67
C ALA A 114 -21.58 4.32 -21.66
N TYR A 115 -22.06 3.45 -20.77
CA TYR A 115 -23.49 3.26 -20.53
C TYR A 115 -23.96 4.22 -19.42
N PHE A 116 -25.00 4.99 -19.71
CA PHE A 116 -25.67 5.84 -18.73
C PHE A 116 -27.03 5.25 -18.41
N THR A 117 -27.24 4.87 -17.15
CA THR A 117 -28.54 4.39 -16.66
C THR A 117 -29.25 5.50 -15.89
N LEU A 118 -30.57 5.60 -16.02
CA LEU A 118 -31.39 6.57 -15.27
C LEU A 118 -31.39 6.30 -13.75
N ASP A 119 -31.04 5.06 -13.36
CA ASP A 119 -30.96 4.61 -11.97
C ASP A 119 -29.65 5.02 -11.26
N GLY A 120 -28.82 5.87 -11.89
CA GLY A 120 -27.60 6.42 -11.28
C GLY A 120 -26.46 5.41 -11.10
N HIS A 121 -26.54 4.24 -11.72
CA HIS A 121 -25.45 3.28 -11.72
C HIS A 121 -24.41 3.70 -12.76
N LEU A 122 -23.25 4.13 -12.28
CA LEU A 122 -22.06 4.34 -13.10
C LEU A 122 -21.40 2.99 -13.37
N ASN A 123 -20.82 2.81 -14.56
CA ASN A 123 -19.87 1.73 -14.81
C ASN A 123 -18.72 1.85 -13.79
N LYS A 124 -18.58 0.83 -12.93
CA LYS A 124 -17.48 0.70 -11.96
C LYS A 124 -16.47 -0.34 -12.43
#